data_AF-A0A9Q3IJD6-F1
#
_entry.id   AF-A0A9Q3IJD6-F1
#
_cell.length_a   1.000
_cell.length_b   1.000
_cell.length_c   1.000
_cell.angle_alpha   90.00
_cell.angle_beta   90.00
_cell.angle_gamma   90.00
#
_symmetry.space_group_name_H-M   'P 1'
#
loop_
_entity.id
_entity.type
_entity.pdbx_description
1 polymer ?
#
loop_
_entity_poly.entity_id
_entity_poly.type
_entity_poly.pdbx_seq_one_letter_code
_entity_poly.pdbx_strand_id
1 'polypeptide(L)'
;MPDWKLPFKLYIDACGEGLGAALHQTQIINDKPVEGPICFISRKIKPTEARYGASQMECHCLVWALEKLHYTLDGTVFDVFTD
;
A
#
# COMPACT_ATOMS: atom_id res chain seq x y z
N MET A 1 -10.21 -5.48 12.91
CA MET A 1 -10.92 -5.79 11.65
C MET A 1 -11.09 -4.48 10.90
N PRO A 2 -10.91 -4.43 9.57
CA PRO A 2 -11.08 -3.19 8.80
C PRO A 2 -12.55 -2.74 8.78
N ASP A 3 -12.77 -1.43 8.80
CA ASP A 3 -14.07 -0.79 8.67
C ASP A 3 -14.22 -0.23 7.25
N TRP A 4 -15.08 -0.86 6.44
CA TRP A 4 -15.29 -0.49 5.05
C TRP A 4 -15.90 0.90 4.82
N LYS A 5 -16.36 1.58 5.89
CA LYS A 5 -16.90 2.95 5.81
C LYS A 5 -15.83 4.03 5.97
N LEU A 6 -14.64 3.65 6.43
CA LEU A 6 -13.54 4.58 6.68
C LEU A 6 -12.51 4.49 5.55
N PRO A 7 -11.90 5.63 5.16
CA PRO A 7 -10.89 5.63 4.11
C PRO A 7 -9.67 4.81 4.53
N PHE A 8 -9.09 4.11 3.57
CA PHE A 8 -7.82 3.40 3.75
C PHE A 8 -6.64 4.32 3.45
N LYS A 9 -5.48 3.96 3.98
CA LYS A 9 -4.19 4.58 3.64
C LYS A 9 -3.26 3.50 3.12
N LEU A 10 -2.77 3.68 1.90
CA LEU A 10 -1.84 2.76 1.27
C LEU A 10 -0.46 3.42 1.24
N TYR A 11 0.46 2.90 2.03
CA TYR A 11 1.86 3.25 1.97
C TYR A 11 2.55 2.29 1.00
N ILE A 12 3.31 2.82 0.04
CA ILE A 12 4.14 2.02 -0.86
C ILE A 12 5.59 2.48 -0.73
N ASP A 13 6.49 1.54 -0.96
CA ASP A 13 7.93 1.77 -1.02
C ASP A 13 8.55 0.77 -1.99
N ALA A 14 9.46 1.23 -2.82
CA ALA A 14 10.14 0.45 -3.82
C ALA A 14 11.64 0.72 -3.80
N CYS A 15 12.42 -0.35 -3.80
CA CYS A 15 13.87 -0.27 -3.88
C CYS A 15 14.42 -1.24 -4.92
N GLY A 16 15.73 -1.13 -5.19
CA GLY A 16 16.43 -2.02 -6.13
C GLY A 16 16.50 -3.49 -5.72
N GLU A 17 15.87 -3.89 -4.61
CA GLU A 17 15.78 -5.29 -4.16
C GLU A 17 14.34 -5.80 -4.01
N GLY A 18 13.37 -4.91 -3.78
CA GLY A 18 12.02 -5.30 -3.38
C GLY A 18 10.98 -4.20 -3.53
N LEU A 19 9.72 -4.63 -3.56
CA LEU A 19 8.53 -3.80 -3.48
C LEU A 19 7.84 -4.08 -2.16
N GLY A 20 7.35 -3.05 -1.50
CA GLY A 20 6.60 -3.14 -0.25
C GLY A 20 5.36 -2.27 -0.29
N ALA A 21 4.27 -2.75 0.32
CA ALA A 21 3.13 -1.91 0.63
C ALA A 21 2.53 -2.26 1.99
N ALA A 22 2.08 -1.23 2.70
CA ALA A 22 1.39 -1.32 3.97
C ALA A 22 0.01 -0.67 3.83
N LEU A 23 -1.03 -1.47 4.03
CA LEU A 23 -2.41 -1.00 4.07
C LEU A 23 -2.78 -0.69 5.52
N HIS A 24 -3.09 0.57 5.78
CA HIS A 24 -3.45 1.10 7.09
C HIS A 24 -4.87 1.65 7.07
N GLN A 25 -5.44 1.79 8.27
CA GLN A 25 -6.70 2.47 8.46
C GLN A 25 -6.73 3.19 9.81
N THR A 26 -7.29 4.39 9.84
CA THR A 26 -7.56 5.11 11.09
C THR A 26 -8.90 4.66 11.66
N GLN A 27 -8.89 4.08 12.87
CA GLN A 27 -10.07 3.61 13.58
C GLN A 27 -10.25 4.39 14.88
N ILE A 28 -11.49 4.52 15.35
CA ILE A 28 -11.77 5.12 16.66
C ILE A 28 -11.70 4.03 17.72
N ILE A 29 -10.70 4.10 18.60
CA ILE A 29 -10.51 3.19 19.74
C ILE A 29 -10.52 4.04 21.01
N ASN A 30 -11.43 3.76 21.94
CA ASN A 30 -11.60 4.54 23.18
C ASN A 30 -11.76 6.05 22.90
N ASP A 31 -12.64 6.41 21.96
CA ASP A 31 -12.91 7.79 21.51
C ASP A 31 -11.70 8.55 20.94
N LYS A 32 -10.63 7.83 20.55
CA LYS A 32 -9.43 8.42 19.96
C LYS A 32 -9.16 7.83 18.57
N PRO A 33 -8.75 8.66 17.59
CA PRO A 33 -8.28 8.16 16.30
C PRO A 33 -6.93 7.46 16.49
N VAL A 34 -6.88 6.19 16.12
CA VAL A 34 -5.68 5.35 16.14
C VAL A 34 -5.50 4.78 14.74
N GLU A 35 -4.37 5.07 14.12
CA GLU A 35 -3.99 4.41 12.86
C GLU A 35 -3.40 3.04 13.16
N GLY A 36 -3.96 2.02 12.51
CA GLY A 36 -3.52 0.64 12.66
C GLY A 36 -3.25 0.00 11.30
N PRO A 37 -2.25 -0.90 11.22
CA PRO A 37 -2.02 -1.68 10.02
C PRO A 37 -3.13 -2.75 9.86
N ILE A 38 -3.62 -2.87 8.64
CA ILE A 38 -4.57 -3.91 8.22
C ILE A 38 -3.82 -5.07 7.57
N CYS A 39 -2.88 -4.76 6.67
CA CYS A 39 -2.13 -5.76 5.92
C CYS A 39 -0.78 -5.22 5.47
N PHE A 40 0.21 -6.10 5.38
CA PHE A 40 1.50 -5.84 4.77
C PHE A 40 1.71 -6.80 3.61
N ILE A 41 2.13 -6.29 2.46
CA ILE A 41 2.50 -7.09 1.30
C ILE A 41 3.92 -6.71 0.88
N SER A 42 4.71 -7.70 0.47
CA SER A 42 6.04 -7.47 -0.09
C SER A 42 6.38 -8.50 -1.15
N ARG A 43 7.24 -8.12 -2.09
CA ARG A 43 7.73 -9.00 -3.16
C ARG A 43 9.17 -8.64 -3.51
N LYS A 44 9.99 -9.65 -3.81
CA LYS A 44 11.29 -9.41 -4.45
C LYS A 44 11.10 -8.93 -5.89
N ILE A 45 11.92 -7.99 -6.33
CA ILE A 45 11.90 -7.56 -7.74
C ILE A 45 12.64 -8.57 -8.62
N LYS A 46 12.21 -8.65 -9.87
CA LYS A 46 12.93 -9.43 -10.89
C LYS A 46 14.15 -8.63 -11.38
N PRO A 47 15.21 -9.32 -11.86
CA PRO A 47 16.40 -8.64 -12.40
C PRO A 47 16.10 -7.66 -13.55
N THR A 48 14.99 -7.84 -14.26
CA THR A 48 14.52 -6.92 -15.31
C THR A 48 13.89 -5.65 -14.75
N GLU A 49 13.18 -5.76 -13.62
CA GLU A 49 12.50 -4.65 -12.94
C GLU A 49 13.51 -3.78 -12.17
N ALA A 50 14.62 -4.36 -11.73
CA ALA A 50 15.74 -3.67 -11.07
C ALA A 50 16.43 -2.59 -11.94
N ARG A 51 16.11 -2.52 -13.23
CA ARG A 51 16.67 -1.53 -14.16
C ARG A 51 15.85 -0.24 -14.24
N TYR A 52 14.68 -0.20 -13.60
CA TYR A 52 13.85 1.00 -13.56
C TYR A 52 14.46 2.07 -12.67
N GLY A 53 14.20 3.34 -13.02
CA GLY A 53 14.50 4.45 -12.11
C GLY A 53 13.61 4.44 -10.88
N ALA A 54 14.00 5.16 -9.81
CA ALA A 54 13.25 5.20 -8.54
C ALA A 54 11.74 5.48 -8.73
N SER A 55 11.38 6.58 -9.39
CA SER A 55 9.97 6.93 -9.63
C SER A 55 9.20 5.91 -10.48
N GLN A 56 9.90 5.17 -11.36
CA GLN A 56 9.28 4.09 -12.13
C GLN A 56 9.04 2.85 -11.27
N MET A 57 9.95 2.56 -10.33
CA MET A 57 9.78 1.48 -9.37
C MET A 57 8.63 1.76 -8.39
N GLU A 58 8.49 3.00 -7.92
CA GLU A 58 7.36 3.42 -7.08
C GLU A 58 6.02 3.24 -7.80
N CYS A 59 5.93 3.73 -9.04
CA CYS A 59 4.72 3.55 -9.85
C CYS A 59 4.43 2.07 -10.10
N HIS A 60 5.47 1.26 -10.36
CA HIS A 60 5.32 -0.18 -10.50
C HIS A 60 4.85 -0.85 -9.20
N CYS A 61 5.36 -0.42 -8.04
CA CYS A 61 4.95 -0.85 -6.72
C CYS A 61 3.47 -0.54 -6.48
N LEU A 62 3.03 0.68 -6.82
CA LEU A 62 1.64 1.10 -6.72
C LEU A 62 0.72 0.17 -7.51
N VAL A 63 1.00 -0.01 -8.81
CA VAL A 63 0.18 -0.86 -9.69
C VAL A 63 0.10 -2.28 -9.14
N TRP A 64 1.25 -2.85 -8.75
CA TRP A 64 1.30 -4.19 -8.15
C TRP A 64 0.50 -4.28 -6.84
N ALA A 65 0.60 -3.26 -5.97
CA ALA A 65 -0.11 -3.22 -4.70
C ALA A 65 -1.64 -3.14 -4.90
N LEU A 66 -2.09 -2.33 -5.87
CA LEU A 66 -3.51 -2.21 -6.24
C LEU A 66 -4.05 -3.54 -6.79
N GLU A 67 -3.30 -4.22 -7.67
CA GLU A 67 -3.69 -5.55 -8.16
C GLU A 67 -3.82 -6.57 -7.02
N LYS A 68 -2.89 -6.55 -6.07
CA LYS A 68 -2.91 -7.47 -4.93
C LYS A 68 -4.00 -7.17 -3.93
N LEU A 69 -4.27 -5.89 -3.67
CA LEU A 69 -5.25 -5.43 -2.69
C LEU A 69 -6.61 -5.08 -3.31
N HIS A 70 -6.85 -5.46 -4.57
CA HIS A 70 -8.10 -5.18 -5.28
C HIS A 70 -9.34 -5.55 -4.46
N TYR A 71 -9.34 -6.71 -3.80
CA TYR A 71 -10.45 -7.19 -2.97
C TYR A 71 -10.78 -6.27 -1.77
N THR A 72 -9.86 -5.40 -1.38
CA THR A 72 -10.04 -4.44 -0.27
C THR A 72 -10.22 -3.01 -0.78
N LEU A 73 -9.51 -2.61 -1.83
CA LEU A 73 -9.47 -1.22 -2.30
C LEU A 73 -10.51 -0.92 -3.37
N ASP A 74 -11.01 -1.92 -4.08
CA ASP A 74 -11.98 -1.72 -5.16
C ASP A 74 -13.27 -1.07 -4.64
N GLY A 75 -13.70 0.00 -5.30
CA GLY A 75 -14.86 0.81 -4.91
C GLY A 75 -14.67 1.70 -3.67
N THR A 76 -13.46 1.79 -3.10
CA THR A 76 -13.17 2.62 -1.93
C THR A 76 -12.39 3.89 -2.30
N VAL A 77 -12.50 4.93 -1.46
CA VAL A 77 -11.63 6.10 -1.52
C VAL A 77 -10.51 5.91 -0.50
N PHE A 78 -9.27 6.04 -0.97
CA PHE A 78 -8.09 5.85 -0.15
C PHE A 78 -6.97 6.79 -0.59
N ASP A 79 -6.07 7.09 0.33
CA ASP A 79 -4.90 7.91 0.08
C ASP A 79 -3.68 7.02 -0.16
N VAL A 80 -2.84 7.39 -1.12
CA VAL A 80 -1.58 6.71 -1.44
C VAL A 80 -0.42 7.59 -0.99
N PHE A 81 0.54 6.99 -0.29
CA PHE A 81 1.77 7.63 0.20
C PHE A 81 2.98 6.90 -0.39
N THR A 82 3.85 7.66 -1.05
CA THR A 82 5.07 7.24 -1.78
C THR A 82 6.07 8.41 -1.76
N ASP A 83 7.33 8.19 -2.14
CA ASP A 83 8.42 9.19 -2.12
C ASP A 83 8.53 10.06 -3.38
#